data_AF-A0A7J8RN42-F1
#
_entry.id   AF-A0A7J8RN42-F1
#
_cell.length_a   1.000
_cell.length_b   1.000
_cell.length_c   1.000
_cell.angle_alpha   90.00
_cell.angle_beta   90.00
_cell.angle_gamma   90.00
#
_symmetry.space_group_name_H-M   'P 1'
#
loop_
_entity.id
_entity.type
_entity.pdbx_description
1 polymer ?
#
loop_
_entity_poly.entity_id
_entity_poly.type
_entity_poly.pdbx_seq_one_letter_code
_entity_poly.pdbx_strand_id
1 'polypeptide(L)'
;LPVTPDCFSYLGYALLLTDHGDQILENCLKNVQLNSGVLNHQKVVYVRELDWTHPWPPKVSSDLATQERFSWSSSELEEVQKASLLLAADVIYSDDLTDALFGILERIMSQGSEKVLYLALEKRYNFSLDDLDVVANGYLNFRSYLKDDSECEGHELGSLPCFMGKCIDVAEIPQYVGGYDRGDDVELWEIRYSKGKL
;
A
#
# COMPACT_ATOMS: atom_id res chain seq x y z
N LEU A 1 28.08 35.95 -21.14
CA LEU A 1 26.62 35.80 -21.38
C LEU A 1 26.40 35.31 -22.80
N PRO A 2 25.33 34.55 -23.08
CA PRO A 2 24.46 33.79 -22.16
C PRO A 2 24.88 32.29 -22.19
N VAL A 3 24.15 31.27 -21.72
CA VAL A 3 22.94 31.17 -20.87
C VAL A 3 23.22 30.07 -19.82
N THR A 4 22.55 30.07 -18.67
CA THR A 4 22.31 28.84 -17.89
C THR A 4 20.90 28.30 -18.17
N PRO A 5 20.72 26.97 -18.30
CA PRO A 5 19.45 26.33 -18.03
C PRO A 5 19.38 25.95 -16.54
N ASP A 6 19.20 26.96 -15.68
CA ASP A 6 18.76 26.74 -14.30
C ASP A 6 17.30 26.29 -14.30
N CYS A 7 17.07 25.00 -14.54
CA CYS A 7 15.75 24.38 -14.44
C CYS A 7 15.83 22.85 -14.26
N PHE A 8 16.68 22.38 -13.33
CA PHE A 8 16.41 21.09 -12.70
C PHE A 8 15.23 21.29 -11.75
N SER A 9 14.02 21.05 -12.25
CA SER A 9 12.83 20.91 -11.40
C SER A 9 13.03 19.70 -10.49
N TYR A 10 13.46 19.95 -9.25
CA TYR A 10 13.46 18.94 -8.21
C TYR A 10 12.03 18.45 -8.03
N LEU A 11 11.73 17.24 -8.54
CA LEU A 11 10.49 16.54 -8.27
C LEU A 11 10.46 16.24 -6.77
N GLY A 12 9.79 17.10 -6.02
CA GLY A 12 9.53 16.91 -4.59
C GLY A 12 8.56 15.75 -4.41
N TYR A 13 9.10 14.55 -4.18
CA TYR A 13 8.28 13.40 -3.84
C TYR A 13 7.79 13.55 -2.40
N ALA A 14 6.47 13.66 -2.22
CA ALA A 14 5.82 13.45 -0.94
C ALA A 14 5.78 11.95 -0.62
N LEU A 15 6.10 11.59 0.62
CA LEU A 15 5.95 10.24 1.16
C LEU A 15 4.83 10.28 2.21
N LEU A 16 3.82 9.43 2.05
CA LEU A 16 2.76 9.28 3.04
C LEU A 16 2.94 7.90 3.68
N LEU A 17 3.14 7.89 5.00
CA LEU A 17 3.23 6.71 5.84
C LEU A 17 1.93 6.61 6.63
N THR A 18 1.30 5.44 6.58
CA THR A 18 -0.02 5.23 7.16
C THR A 18 -0.07 3.96 7.99
N ASP A 19 -0.70 4.05 9.14
CA ASP A 19 -0.93 2.95 10.08
C ASP A 19 -2.19 3.26 10.93
N HIS A 20 -2.58 2.38 11.84
CA HIS A 20 -3.73 2.59 12.74
C HIS A 20 -3.27 2.67 14.20
N GLY A 21 -3.76 3.67 14.94
CA GLY A 21 -3.50 3.83 16.37
C GLY A 21 -2.30 4.73 16.72
N ASP A 22 -2.56 5.72 17.58
CA ASP A 22 -1.63 6.79 17.99
C ASP A 22 -0.22 6.30 18.39
N GLN A 23 -0.10 5.21 19.15
CA GLN A 23 1.21 4.74 19.64
C GLN A 23 2.11 4.23 18.50
N ILE A 24 1.51 3.61 17.49
CA ILE A 24 2.22 3.09 16.32
C ILE A 24 2.62 4.26 15.42
N LEU A 25 1.71 5.21 15.21
CA LEU A 25 1.95 6.45 14.45
C LEU A 25 3.00 7.35 15.12
N GLU A 26 3.03 7.44 16.44
CA GLU A 26 4.12 8.09 17.19
C GLU A 26 5.46 7.39 16.99
N ASN A 27 5.49 6.06 16.97
CA ASN A 27 6.71 5.29 16.71
C ASN A 27 7.22 5.49 15.27
N CYS A 28 6.29 5.49 14.31
CA CYS A 28 6.57 5.84 12.91
C CYS A 28 7.19 7.25 12.80
N LEU A 29 6.61 8.26 13.48
CA LEU A 29 7.16 9.62 13.51
C LEU A 29 8.57 9.68 14.14
N LYS A 30 8.83 8.93 15.21
CA LYS A 30 10.17 8.80 15.82
C LYS A 30 11.17 8.19 14.82
N ASN A 31 10.77 7.16 14.08
CA ASN A 31 11.60 6.53 13.05
C ASN A 31 11.91 7.48 11.88
N VAL A 32 10.94 8.28 11.43
CA VAL A 32 11.17 9.34 10.42
C VAL A 32 12.18 10.37 10.92
N GLN A 33 12.06 10.82 12.18
CA GLN A 33 12.98 11.78 12.79
C GLN A 33 14.42 11.22 12.89
N LEU A 34 14.58 9.97 13.34
CA LEU A 34 15.88 9.31 13.43
C LEU A 34 16.56 9.15 12.07
N ASN A 35 15.79 8.94 10.99
CA ASN A 35 16.30 8.76 9.63
C ASN A 35 16.36 10.06 8.81
N SER A 36 16.07 11.22 9.41
CA SER A 36 16.04 12.52 8.72
C SER A 36 17.33 12.91 8.00
N GLY A 37 18.50 12.42 8.44
CA GLY A 37 19.77 12.62 7.74
C GLY A 37 19.95 11.79 6.46
N VAL A 38 19.22 10.67 6.33
CA VAL A 38 19.23 9.77 5.15
C VAL A 38 18.07 10.09 4.21
N LEU A 39 16.92 10.48 4.78
CA LEU A 39 15.78 11.02 4.06
C LEU A 39 16.14 12.41 3.52
N ASN A 40 16.67 12.46 2.30
CA ASN A 40 17.12 13.68 1.64
C ASN A 40 16.17 14.87 1.88
N HIS A 41 16.72 16.00 2.35
CA HIS A 41 16.04 17.20 2.89
C HIS A 41 14.98 17.86 1.98
N GLN A 42 14.78 17.35 0.77
CA GLN A 42 13.82 17.82 -0.24
C GLN A 42 12.55 16.95 -0.32
N LYS A 43 12.44 15.87 0.46
CA LYS A 43 11.23 15.03 0.54
C LYS A 43 10.39 15.43 1.74
N VAL A 44 9.10 15.66 1.51
CA VAL A 44 8.12 15.87 2.60
C VAL A 44 7.58 14.52 3.03
N VAL A 45 7.58 14.24 4.33
CA VAL A 45 7.06 12.98 4.88
C VAL A 45 5.89 13.28 5.80
N TYR A 46 4.75 12.65 5.51
CA TYR A 46 3.53 12.72 6.31
C TYR A 46 3.30 11.38 7.02
N VAL A 47 2.86 11.43 8.27
CA VAL A 47 2.46 10.25 9.07
C VAL A 47 0.99 10.44 9.44
N ARG A 48 0.10 9.57 8.96
CA ARG A 48 -1.35 9.75 9.06
C ARG A 48 -2.06 8.45 9.43
N GLU A 49 -3.18 8.57 10.12
CA GLU A 49 -3.97 7.40 10.50
C GLU A 49 -4.77 6.86 9.31
N LEU A 50 -4.67 5.56 9.04
CA LEU A 50 -5.48 4.88 8.03
C LEU A 50 -6.00 3.55 8.58
N ASP A 51 -7.15 3.61 9.25
CA ASP A 51 -7.94 2.42 9.53
C ASP A 51 -8.70 1.99 8.26
N TRP A 52 -8.40 0.80 7.76
CA TRP A 52 -9.02 0.22 6.56
C TRP A 52 -10.51 -0.07 6.72
N THR A 53 -11.00 -0.22 7.96
CA THR A 53 -12.42 -0.46 8.26
C THR A 53 -13.28 0.80 8.14
N HIS A 54 -12.65 1.99 8.15
CA HIS A 54 -13.34 3.27 8.10
C HIS A 54 -13.64 3.76 6.66
N PRO A 55 -14.60 4.70 6.47
CA PRO A 55 -14.87 5.28 5.16
C PRO A 55 -13.72 6.10 4.59
N TRP A 56 -13.50 6.01 3.28
CA TRP A 56 -12.52 6.83 2.54
C TRP A 56 -13.20 7.71 1.48
N PRO A 57 -12.80 8.99 1.33
CA PRO A 57 -11.79 9.69 2.13
C PRO A 57 -12.25 9.98 3.57
N PRO A 58 -11.31 10.08 4.53
CA PRO A 58 -11.61 10.47 5.90
C PRO A 58 -12.13 11.91 5.98
N LYS A 59 -12.88 12.21 7.05
CA LYS A 59 -13.39 13.57 7.29
C LYS A 59 -12.24 14.48 7.71
N VAL A 60 -11.91 15.46 6.88
CA VAL A 60 -10.98 16.55 7.25
C VAL A 60 -11.70 17.51 8.19
N SER A 61 -11.13 17.79 9.36
CA SER A 61 -11.63 18.85 10.24
C SER A 61 -11.21 20.23 9.70
N SER A 62 -12.17 21.15 9.57
CA SER A 62 -11.88 22.56 9.24
C SER A 62 -11.39 23.36 10.45
N ASP A 63 -11.60 22.87 11.66
CA ASP A 63 -11.27 23.58 12.90
C ASP A 63 -9.89 23.16 13.43
N LEU A 64 -8.92 24.07 13.29
CA LEU A 64 -7.54 23.91 13.80
C LEU A 64 -7.47 23.62 15.32
N ALA A 65 -8.53 23.91 16.07
CA ALA A 65 -8.60 23.68 17.51
C ALA A 65 -8.94 22.22 17.89
N THR A 66 -9.43 21.41 16.94
CA THR A 66 -9.82 20.00 17.14
C THR A 66 -9.09 19.05 16.20
N GLN A 67 -8.08 19.54 15.46
CA GLN A 67 -7.33 18.70 14.53
C GLN A 67 -6.47 17.68 15.28
N GLU A 68 -6.91 16.42 15.25
CA GLU A 68 -6.20 15.28 15.85
C GLU A 68 -4.84 15.08 15.17
N ARG A 69 -3.84 14.65 15.94
CA ARG A 69 -2.41 14.73 15.58
C ARG A 69 -2.05 14.05 14.26
N PHE A 70 -2.72 12.95 13.94
CA PHE A 70 -2.50 12.15 12.75
C PHE A 70 -3.66 12.23 11.73
N SER A 71 -4.58 13.18 11.92
CA SER A 71 -5.68 13.43 10.98
C SER A 71 -5.18 14.02 9.66
N TRP A 72 -5.92 13.73 8.60
CA TRP A 72 -5.63 14.15 7.23
C TRP A 72 -6.01 15.60 6.98
N SER A 73 -5.21 16.29 6.18
CA SER A 73 -5.58 17.56 5.54
C SER A 73 -6.04 17.36 4.09
N SER A 74 -6.84 18.28 3.56
CA SER A 74 -7.30 18.23 2.16
C SER A 74 -6.14 18.17 1.16
N SER A 75 -5.04 18.89 1.43
CA SER A 75 -3.83 18.85 0.60
C SER A 75 -3.16 17.49 0.58
N GLU A 76 -3.15 16.74 1.69
CA GLU A 76 -2.59 15.39 1.73
C GLU A 76 -3.47 14.39 0.97
N LEU A 77 -4.79 14.55 1.02
CA LEU A 77 -5.72 13.74 0.22
C LEU A 77 -5.56 14.01 -1.30
N GLU A 78 -5.26 15.26 -1.70
CA GLU A 78 -4.87 15.56 -3.07
C GLU A 78 -3.55 14.87 -3.47
N GLU A 79 -2.55 14.81 -2.58
CA GLU A 79 -1.32 14.05 -2.84
C GLU A 79 -1.59 12.55 -2.99
N VAL A 80 -2.49 11.96 -2.19
CA VAL A 80 -2.93 10.56 -2.40
C VAL A 80 -3.59 10.38 -3.77
N GLN A 81 -4.39 11.34 -4.24
CA GLN A 81 -4.97 11.28 -5.58
C GLN A 81 -3.90 11.36 -6.68
N LYS A 82 -2.84 12.17 -6.50
CA LYS A 82 -1.72 12.33 -7.44
C LYS A 82 -0.74 11.15 -7.40
N ALA A 83 -0.60 10.46 -6.26
CA ALA A 83 0.33 9.35 -6.08
C ALA A 83 0.09 8.22 -7.09
N SER A 84 1.15 7.74 -7.73
CA SER A 84 1.12 6.63 -8.71
C SER A 84 1.63 5.30 -8.15
N LEU A 85 2.19 5.31 -6.94
CA LEU A 85 2.85 4.18 -6.29
C LEU A 85 2.28 4.00 -4.88
N LEU A 86 1.83 2.79 -4.58
CA LEU A 86 1.49 2.33 -3.24
C LEU A 86 2.46 1.22 -2.85
N LEU A 87 2.84 1.14 -1.58
CA LEU A 87 3.70 0.11 -1.03
C LEU A 87 3.04 -0.47 0.20
N ALA A 88 2.98 -1.80 0.29
CA ALA A 88 2.57 -2.53 1.47
C ALA A 88 3.54 -3.70 1.71
N ALA A 89 3.80 -4.02 2.97
CA ALA A 89 4.66 -5.13 3.34
C ALA A 89 4.10 -5.79 4.60
N ASP A 90 3.93 -7.11 4.57
CA ASP A 90 3.44 -7.90 5.71
C ASP A 90 2.12 -7.35 6.28
N VAL A 91 1.07 -7.34 5.44
CA VAL A 91 -0.27 -6.79 5.74
C VAL A 91 -1.39 -7.83 5.67
N ILE A 92 -1.08 -9.07 5.30
CA ILE A 92 -2.05 -10.16 5.14
C ILE A 92 -1.95 -11.07 6.37
N TYR A 93 -2.94 -10.98 7.27
CA TYR A 93 -2.92 -11.66 8.58
C TYR A 93 -4.16 -12.49 8.87
N SER A 94 -5.33 -12.02 8.42
CA SER A 94 -6.64 -12.66 8.58
C SER A 94 -7.54 -12.26 7.42
N ASP A 95 -8.64 -12.98 7.23
CA ASP A 95 -9.57 -12.71 6.14
C ASP A 95 -10.26 -11.34 6.33
N ASP A 96 -10.72 -11.01 7.54
CA ASP A 96 -11.33 -9.70 7.87
C ASP A 96 -10.41 -8.50 7.54
N LEU A 97 -9.11 -8.61 7.88
CA LEU A 97 -8.13 -7.55 7.59
C LEU A 97 -7.81 -7.48 6.10
N THR A 98 -7.84 -8.61 5.41
CA THR A 98 -7.64 -8.70 3.96
C THR A 98 -8.82 -8.05 3.22
N ASP A 99 -10.06 -8.33 3.63
CA ASP A 99 -11.26 -7.69 3.09
C ASP A 99 -11.25 -6.17 3.29
N ALA A 100 -10.89 -5.72 4.50
CA ALA A 100 -10.75 -4.30 4.79
C ALA A 100 -9.65 -3.65 3.92
N LEU A 101 -8.50 -4.31 3.77
CA LEU A 101 -7.39 -3.86 2.93
C LEU A 101 -7.81 -3.71 1.45
N PHE A 102 -8.46 -4.72 0.86
CA PHE A 102 -8.89 -4.62 -0.54
C PHE A 102 -10.03 -3.61 -0.73
N GLY A 103 -10.93 -3.48 0.26
CA GLY A 103 -11.97 -2.44 0.28
C GLY A 103 -11.42 -1.02 0.33
N ILE A 104 -10.33 -0.77 1.07
CA ILE A 104 -9.67 0.55 1.08
C ILE A 104 -8.83 0.78 -0.19
N LEU A 105 -8.15 -0.26 -0.69
CA LEU A 105 -7.36 -0.20 -1.93
C LEU A 105 -8.25 0.11 -3.14
N GLU A 106 -9.45 -0.46 -3.24
CA GLU A 106 -10.41 -0.16 -4.32
C GLU A 106 -10.77 1.34 -4.32
N ARG A 107 -11.06 1.91 -3.14
CA ARG A 107 -11.41 3.33 -2.99
C ARG A 107 -10.24 4.26 -3.33
N ILE A 108 -9.00 3.88 -2.97
CA ILE A 108 -7.80 4.68 -3.24
C ILE A 108 -7.35 4.57 -4.72
N MET A 109 -7.33 3.35 -5.27
CA MET A 109 -6.82 3.08 -6.63
C MET A 109 -7.84 3.38 -7.74
N SER A 110 -9.14 3.43 -7.43
CA SER A 110 -10.15 3.91 -8.37
C SER A 110 -10.12 5.43 -8.59
N GLN A 111 -9.47 6.20 -7.71
CA GLN A 111 -9.48 7.67 -7.70
C GLN A 111 -8.15 8.30 -8.13
N GLY A 112 -8.23 9.47 -8.78
CA GLY A 112 -7.06 10.24 -9.21
C GLY A 112 -6.28 9.60 -10.36
N SER A 113 -4.95 9.65 -10.28
CA SER A 113 -4.02 9.02 -11.22
C SER A 113 -4.04 7.49 -11.15
N GLU A 114 -3.58 6.81 -12.21
CA GLU A 114 -3.35 5.36 -12.19
C GLU A 114 -2.31 5.01 -11.10
N LYS A 115 -2.60 3.97 -10.32
CA LYS A 115 -1.78 3.51 -9.20
C LYS A 115 -1.34 2.08 -9.40
N VAL A 116 -0.08 1.81 -9.06
CA VAL A 116 0.46 0.46 -8.92
C VAL A 116 0.75 0.23 -7.44
N LEU A 117 0.23 -0.86 -6.89
CA LEU A 117 0.59 -1.35 -5.57
C LEU A 117 1.70 -2.39 -5.72
N TYR A 118 2.80 -2.24 -4.99
CA TYR A 118 3.69 -3.36 -4.70
C TYR A 118 3.42 -3.86 -3.30
N LEU A 119 3.03 -5.13 -3.19
CA LEU A 119 2.73 -5.80 -1.93
C LEU A 119 3.73 -6.93 -1.71
N ALA A 120 4.52 -6.82 -0.64
CA ALA A 120 5.37 -7.90 -0.16
C ALA A 120 4.65 -8.66 0.96
N LEU A 121 4.72 -9.99 0.95
CA LEU A 121 4.18 -10.83 2.03
C LEU A 121 5.06 -12.04 2.32
N GLU A 122 4.91 -12.58 3.52
CA GLU A 122 5.50 -13.84 3.99
C GLU A 122 4.36 -14.82 4.29
N LYS A 123 4.40 -16.03 3.75
CA LYS A 123 3.37 -17.06 4.02
C LYS A 123 3.55 -17.64 5.42
N ARG A 124 2.77 -17.14 6.37
CA ARG A 124 2.79 -17.61 7.77
C ARG A 124 1.84 -18.78 7.98
N TYR A 125 2.32 -19.99 7.72
CA TYR A 125 1.62 -21.23 8.02
C TYR A 125 1.47 -21.43 9.54
N ASN A 126 0.23 -21.39 10.01
CA ASN A 126 -0.13 -21.59 11.43
C ASN A 126 -1.25 -22.62 11.53
N PHE A 127 -1.30 -23.36 12.64
CA PHE A 127 -2.44 -24.24 12.89
C PHE A 127 -3.66 -23.40 13.31
N SER A 128 -4.70 -23.38 12.49
CA SER A 128 -5.99 -22.76 12.82
C SER A 128 -6.79 -23.71 13.70
N LEU A 129 -7.30 -23.19 14.83
CA LEU A 129 -8.20 -23.96 15.70
C LEU A 129 -9.61 -24.07 15.13
N ASP A 130 -10.01 -23.14 14.27
CA ASP A 130 -11.33 -23.10 13.65
C ASP A 130 -11.41 -24.07 12.45
N ASP A 131 -10.33 -24.16 11.66
CA ASP A 131 -10.22 -25.09 10.52
C ASP A 131 -9.68 -26.47 10.93
N LEU A 132 -9.04 -26.56 12.11
CA LEU A 132 -8.32 -27.74 12.60
C LEU A 132 -7.18 -28.23 11.67
N ASP A 133 -6.57 -27.31 10.92
CA ASP A 133 -5.51 -27.59 9.94
C ASP A 133 -4.44 -26.49 9.90
N VAL A 134 -3.31 -26.75 9.24
CA VAL A 134 -2.22 -25.78 9.01
C VAL A 134 -2.54 -24.92 7.79
N VAL A 135 -2.83 -23.64 8.03
CA VAL A 135 -3.27 -22.68 7.01
C VAL A 135 -2.38 -21.43 6.99
N ALA A 136 -2.27 -20.79 5.82
CA ALA A 136 -1.72 -19.45 5.69
C ALA A 136 -2.90 -18.45 5.77
N ASN A 137 -3.17 -17.94 6.97
CA ASN A 137 -4.31 -17.04 7.23
C ASN A 137 -4.30 -15.81 6.31
N GLY A 138 -5.47 -15.42 5.78
CA GLY A 138 -5.58 -14.31 4.84
C GLY A 138 -5.07 -14.61 3.42
N TYR A 139 -4.17 -15.57 3.20
CA TYR A 139 -3.50 -15.78 1.91
C TYR A 139 -4.47 -16.26 0.80
N LEU A 140 -5.35 -17.21 1.10
CA LEU A 140 -6.35 -17.68 0.13
C LEU A 140 -7.35 -16.57 -0.21
N ASN A 141 -7.77 -15.80 0.79
CA ASN A 141 -8.65 -14.65 0.58
C ASN A 141 -7.96 -13.57 -0.27
N PHE A 142 -6.71 -13.22 0.03
CA PHE A 142 -5.85 -12.32 -0.75
C PHE A 142 -5.76 -12.75 -2.22
N ARG A 143 -5.54 -14.04 -2.49
CA ARG A 143 -5.50 -14.56 -3.86
C ARG A 143 -6.85 -14.48 -4.56
N SER A 144 -7.99 -14.58 -3.84
CA SER A 144 -9.32 -14.44 -4.44
C SER A 144 -9.62 -13.04 -4.98
N TYR A 145 -8.97 -12.01 -4.44
CA TYR A 145 -9.06 -10.63 -4.94
C TYR A 145 -8.27 -10.37 -6.23
N LEU A 146 -7.39 -11.28 -6.63
CA LEU A 146 -6.50 -11.10 -7.78
C LEU A 146 -6.95 -11.94 -8.97
N LYS A 147 -7.06 -11.29 -10.14
CA LYS A 147 -7.00 -12.00 -11.43
C LYS A 147 -5.54 -12.25 -11.79
N ASP A 148 -5.23 -13.49 -12.13
CA ASP A 148 -3.96 -13.83 -12.77
C ASP A 148 -3.99 -13.44 -14.26
N ASP A 149 -2.89 -12.85 -14.74
CA ASP A 149 -2.71 -12.40 -16.14
C ASP A 149 -2.86 -13.55 -17.18
N SER A 150 -2.82 -14.81 -16.73
CA SER A 150 -2.94 -16.01 -17.57
C SER A 150 -4.36 -16.52 -17.80
N GLU A 151 -5.35 -16.11 -16.99
CA GLU A 151 -6.72 -16.65 -17.05
C GLU A 151 -7.71 -15.73 -17.79
N CYS A 152 -7.35 -15.39 -19.02
CA CYS A 152 -8.33 -14.92 -20.00
C CYS A 152 -8.91 -16.11 -20.76
N GLU A 153 -10.03 -16.68 -20.30
CA GLU A 153 -11.23 -17.05 -21.09
C GLU A 153 -12.36 -17.57 -20.17
N GLY A 154 -13.51 -16.88 -20.13
CA GLY A 154 -14.81 -17.58 -19.96
C GLY A 154 -15.45 -17.73 -18.56
N HIS A 155 -15.48 -16.72 -17.69
CA HIS A 155 -16.43 -16.67 -16.56
C HIS A 155 -17.28 -15.39 -16.53
N GLU A 156 -18.47 -15.49 -15.89
CA GLU A 156 -19.64 -14.65 -16.18
C GLU A 156 -19.54 -13.17 -15.74
N LEU A 157 -20.39 -12.33 -16.35
CA LEU A 157 -20.38 -10.86 -16.28
C LEU A 157 -20.94 -10.28 -14.95
N GLY A 158 -20.50 -10.82 -13.80
CA GLY A 158 -20.93 -10.37 -12.48
C GLY A 158 -19.84 -10.56 -11.43
N SER A 159 -19.28 -9.47 -10.91
CA SER A 159 -18.33 -9.46 -9.77
C SER A 159 -16.97 -10.15 -9.99
N LEU A 160 -16.43 -10.12 -11.21
CA LEU A 160 -15.04 -10.52 -11.48
C LEU A 160 -14.05 -9.52 -10.82
N PRO A 161 -12.98 -9.96 -10.12
CA PRO A 161 -12.16 -9.09 -9.27
C PRO A 161 -11.62 -7.83 -9.97
N CYS A 162 -11.71 -6.67 -9.32
CA CYS A 162 -11.22 -5.41 -9.89
C CYS A 162 -9.68 -5.30 -9.92
N PHE A 163 -8.95 -6.21 -9.27
CA PHE A 163 -7.49 -6.18 -9.23
C PHE A 163 -6.87 -7.23 -10.15
N MET A 164 -5.82 -6.84 -10.87
CA MET A 164 -4.96 -7.71 -11.66
C MET A 164 -3.64 -7.86 -10.89
N GLY A 165 -3.27 -9.09 -10.58
CA GLY A 165 -2.10 -9.41 -9.77
C GLY A 165 -1.04 -10.15 -10.58
N LYS A 166 0.21 -9.69 -10.49
CA LYS A 166 1.37 -10.37 -11.05
C LYS A 166 2.40 -10.63 -9.95
N CYS A 167 2.66 -11.90 -9.67
CA CYS A 167 3.79 -12.28 -8.82
C CYS A 167 5.09 -11.97 -9.57
N ILE A 168 6.04 -11.34 -8.89
CA ILE A 168 7.34 -10.97 -9.42
C ILE A 168 8.34 -12.04 -8.99
N ASP A 169 9.09 -12.60 -9.95
CA ASP A 169 10.20 -13.49 -9.63
C ASP A 169 11.29 -12.69 -8.90
N VAL A 170 11.42 -12.94 -7.60
CA VAL A 170 12.43 -12.28 -6.76
C VAL A 170 13.85 -12.61 -7.18
N ALA A 171 14.10 -13.71 -7.91
CA ALA A 171 15.41 -14.03 -8.45
C ALA A 171 15.90 -13.02 -9.50
N GLU A 172 14.99 -12.32 -10.19
CA GLU A 172 15.33 -11.23 -11.12
C GLU A 172 15.72 -9.93 -10.40
N ILE A 173 15.44 -9.81 -9.10
CA ILE A 173 15.68 -8.59 -8.31
C ILE A 173 17.08 -8.66 -7.65
N PRO A 174 17.98 -7.67 -7.82
CA PRO A 174 19.27 -7.67 -7.15
C PRO A 174 19.16 -7.71 -5.62
N GLN A 175 20.00 -8.52 -4.98
CA GLN A 175 20.07 -8.61 -3.53
C GLN A 175 21.04 -7.57 -2.95
N TYR A 176 20.50 -6.51 -2.35
CA TYR A 176 21.30 -5.44 -1.74
C TYR A 176 21.69 -5.71 -0.28
N VAL A 177 20.91 -6.52 0.45
CA VAL A 177 21.20 -6.89 1.84
C VAL A 177 21.84 -8.28 1.85
N GLY A 178 23.17 -8.32 2.00
CA GLY A 178 23.92 -9.58 2.05
C GLY A 178 23.71 -10.33 3.37
N GLY A 179 23.78 -11.67 3.31
CA GLY A 179 23.69 -12.54 4.49
C GLY A 179 22.26 -12.90 4.93
N TYR A 180 21.24 -12.41 4.23
CA TYR A 180 19.85 -12.86 4.38
C TYR A 180 19.51 -13.82 3.26
N ASP A 181 18.87 -14.93 3.58
CA ASP A 181 18.34 -15.84 2.55
C ASP A 181 16.97 -15.34 2.06
N ARG A 182 16.63 -15.66 0.81
CA ARG A 182 15.29 -15.41 0.27
C ARG A 182 14.49 -16.71 0.37
N GLY A 183 13.78 -16.87 1.49
CA GLY A 183 12.93 -18.04 1.68
C GLY A 183 11.80 -18.12 0.65
N ASP A 184 11.44 -19.35 0.27
CA ASP A 184 10.38 -19.66 -0.71
C ASP A 184 8.99 -19.16 -0.29
N ASP A 185 8.82 -18.82 1.00
CA ASP A 185 7.60 -18.28 1.58
C ASP A 185 7.41 -16.76 1.37
N VAL A 186 8.42 -16.05 0.84
CA VAL A 186 8.37 -14.60 0.59
C VAL A 186 7.98 -14.30 -0.85
N GLU A 187 6.87 -13.59 -1.03
CA GLU A 187 6.37 -13.17 -2.33
C GLU A 187 6.35 -11.65 -2.48
N LEU A 188 6.51 -11.18 -3.72
CA LEU A 188 6.34 -9.78 -4.11
C LEU A 188 5.35 -9.70 -5.27
N TRP A 189 4.29 -8.92 -5.11
CA TRP A 189 3.23 -8.77 -6.10
C TRP A 189 3.18 -7.35 -6.65
N GLU A 190 3.12 -7.22 -7.98
CA GLU A 190 2.63 -6.01 -8.65
C GLU A 190 1.10 -6.14 -8.80
N ILE A 191 0.34 -5.20 -8.25
CA ILE A 191 -1.11 -5.20 -8.26
C ILE A 191 -1.62 -3.90 -8.89
N ARG A 192 -2.53 -4.03 -9.88
CA ARG A 192 -3.16 -2.91 -10.60
C ARG A 192 -4.67 -2.98 -10.49
N TYR A 193 -5.30 -1.81 -10.37
CA TYR A 193 -6.77 -1.70 -10.33
C TYR A 193 -7.35 -1.50 -11.74
N SER A 194 -8.06 -2.51 -12.22
CA SER A 194 -8.82 -2.47 -13.46
C SER A 194 -10.22 -1.91 -13.19
N LYS A 195 -10.47 -0.68 -13.65
CA LYS A 195 -11.82 -0.11 -13.70
C LYS A 195 -12.65 -0.97 -14.64
N GLY A 196 -13.57 -1.75 -14.08
CA GLY A 196 -14.54 -2.52 -14.85
C GLY A 196 -15.24 -1.62 -15.87
N LYS A 197 -15.30 -2.06 -17.12
CA LYS A 197 -16.08 -1.37 -18.15
C LYS A 197 -17.56 -1.55 -17.82
N LEU A 198 -18.17 -0.45 -17.35
CA LEU A 198 -19.62 -0.24 -17.36
C LEU A 198 -20.15 -0.28 -18.80
#